data_AF-A0AA34XLS8-F1
#
_entry.id   AF-A0AA34XLS8-F1
#
_cell.length_a   1.000
_cell.length_b   1.000
_cell.length_c   1.000
_cell.angle_alpha   90.00
_cell.angle_beta   90.00
_cell.angle_gamma   90.00
#
_symmetry.space_group_name_H-M   'P 1'
#
loop_
_entity.id
_entity.type
_entity.pdbx_description
1 polymer ?
#
loop_
_entity_poly.entity_id
_entity_poly.type
_entity_poly.pdbx_seq_one_letter_code
_entity_poly.pdbx_strand_id
1 'polypeptide(L)'
;MTTFERIKQLSSKQGKSLQKVSEELGFGVNYLYQLKNQQPTAEKLTLIADYFNVSVDYLLGRAEAKPVNEPIDLAEVANSDDDAVWSRLLSSGGRPLTEKDKMAIKLLFSDKWDEITQKAKDLDNKD
;
A
#
# COMPACT_ATOMS: atom_id res chain seq x y z
N MET A 1 -11.68 -3.45 -8.24
CA MET A 1 -11.37 -3.40 -9.68
C MET A 1 -10.26 -4.40 -10.00
N THR A 2 -10.45 -5.27 -10.99
CA THR A 2 -9.48 -6.31 -11.42
C THR A 2 -8.50 -5.77 -12.46
N THR A 3 -7.41 -6.52 -12.74
CA THR A 3 -6.47 -6.21 -13.83
C THR A 3 -7.17 -6.12 -15.18
N PHE A 4 -8.08 -7.07 -15.47
CA PHE A 4 -8.90 -7.06 -16.69
C PHE A 4 -9.76 -5.78 -16.81
N GLU A 5 -10.42 -5.38 -15.73
CA GLU A 5 -11.25 -4.18 -15.72
C GLU A 5 -10.44 -2.90 -15.99
N ARG A 6 -9.23 -2.79 -15.42
CA ARG A 6 -8.30 -1.70 -15.70
C ARG A 6 -7.89 -1.66 -17.17
N ILE A 7 -7.47 -2.79 -17.72
CA ILE A 7 -7.08 -2.90 -19.13
C ILE A 7 -8.25 -2.53 -20.05
N LYS A 8 -9.47 -2.98 -19.72
CA LYS A 8 -10.69 -2.62 -20.46
C LYS A 8 -10.94 -1.12 -20.42
N GLN A 9 -10.82 -0.48 -19.26
CA GLN A 9 -10.97 0.97 -19.14
C GLN A 9 -9.91 1.73 -19.94
N LEU A 10 -8.64 1.31 -19.87
CA LEU A 10 -7.55 1.92 -20.63
C LEU A 10 -7.77 1.79 -22.15
N SER A 11 -8.21 0.63 -22.62
CA SER A 11 -8.54 0.39 -24.03
C SER A 11 -9.69 1.29 -24.49
N SER A 12 -10.76 1.39 -23.69
CA SER A 12 -11.89 2.28 -23.97
C SER A 12 -11.47 3.76 -24.01
N LYS A 13 -10.57 4.20 -23.14
CA LYS A 13 -10.03 5.58 -23.15
C LYS A 13 -9.28 5.91 -24.44
N GLN A 14 -8.65 4.92 -25.06
CA GLN A 14 -8.00 5.05 -26.37
C GLN A 14 -8.94 4.81 -27.56
N GLY A 15 -10.23 4.54 -27.32
CA GLY A 15 -11.20 4.24 -28.39
C GLY A 15 -10.92 2.91 -29.12
N LYS A 16 -10.20 1.97 -28.48
CA LYS A 16 -9.82 0.68 -29.07
C LYS A 16 -10.56 -0.47 -28.41
N SER A 17 -10.91 -1.48 -29.20
CA SER A 17 -11.40 -2.74 -28.66
C SER A 17 -10.25 -3.54 -28.04
N LEU A 18 -10.56 -4.40 -27.06
CA LEU A 18 -9.58 -5.32 -26.47
C LEU A 18 -8.94 -6.25 -27.53
N GLN A 19 -9.69 -6.56 -28.58
CA GLN A 19 -9.20 -7.33 -29.71
C GLN A 19 -8.08 -6.57 -30.44
N LYS A 20 -8.34 -5.31 -30.81
CA LYS A 20 -7.37 -4.46 -31.51
C LYS A 20 -6.11 -4.26 -30.68
N VAL A 21 -6.25 -4.03 -29.37
CA VAL A 21 -5.10 -3.91 -28.47
C VAL A 21 -4.31 -5.22 -28.41
N SER A 22 -4.97 -6.38 -28.37
CA SER A 22 -4.29 -7.69 -28.39
C SER A 22 -3.47 -7.86 -29.68
N GLU A 23 -4.04 -7.49 -30.83
CA GLU A 23 -3.36 -7.56 -32.13
C GLU A 23 -2.16 -6.61 -32.20
N GLU A 24 -2.30 -5.35 -31.75
CA GLU A 24 -1.22 -4.37 -31.71
C GLU A 24 -0.08 -4.77 -30.76
N LEU A 25 -0.39 -5.52 -29.70
CA LEU A 25 0.59 -6.11 -28.77
C LEU A 25 1.24 -7.40 -29.30
N GLY A 26 0.83 -7.91 -30.46
CA GLY A 26 1.29 -9.19 -31.00
C GLY A 26 0.78 -10.41 -30.23
N PHE A 27 -0.31 -10.26 -29.47
CA PHE A 27 -0.95 -11.34 -28.74
C PHE A 27 -2.00 -12.05 -29.59
N GLY A 28 -2.46 -13.21 -29.13
CA GLY A 28 -3.66 -13.83 -29.69
C GLY A 28 -4.85 -12.87 -29.56
N VAL A 29 -5.66 -12.78 -30.62
CA VAL A 29 -6.81 -11.86 -30.79
C VAL A 29 -7.75 -11.78 -29.57
N ASN A 30 -7.92 -12.89 -28.85
CA ASN A 30 -8.79 -13.00 -27.67
C ASN A 30 -8.05 -12.96 -26.33
N TYR A 31 -6.73 -12.75 -26.33
CA TYR A 31 -5.89 -12.87 -25.14
C TYR A 31 -6.36 -11.94 -24.01
N LEU A 32 -6.60 -10.66 -24.30
CA LEU A 32 -7.06 -9.72 -23.27
C LEU A 32 -8.44 -10.08 -22.70
N TYR A 33 -9.30 -10.77 -23.47
CA TYR A 33 -10.58 -11.28 -22.94
C TYR A 33 -10.41 -12.46 -21.99
N GLN A 34 -9.36 -13.28 -22.18
CA GLN A 34 -9.05 -14.42 -21.30
C GLN A 34 -8.61 -13.97 -19.91
N LEU A 35 -8.10 -12.74 -19.78
CA LEU A 35 -7.69 -12.14 -18.50
C LEU A 35 -8.84 -11.97 -17.50
N LYS A 36 -10.10 -12.19 -17.90
CA LYS A 36 -11.23 -12.33 -16.97
C LYS A 36 -11.05 -13.49 -15.98
N ASN A 37 -10.44 -14.59 -16.44
CA ASN A 37 -10.33 -15.84 -15.70
C ASN A 37 -8.87 -16.29 -15.51
N GLN A 38 -7.91 -15.54 -16.08
CA GLN A 38 -6.49 -15.93 -16.12
C GLN A 38 -5.60 -14.74 -15.76
N GLN A 39 -4.47 -15.04 -15.13
CA GLN A 39 -3.43 -14.04 -14.84
C GLN A 39 -2.46 -13.95 -16.03
N PRO A 40 -2.08 -12.74 -16.46
CA PRO A 40 -1.01 -12.59 -17.43
C PRO A 40 0.33 -13.00 -16.82
N THR A 41 1.27 -13.46 -17.65
CA THR A 41 2.67 -13.63 -17.21
C THR A 41 3.29 -12.26 -16.92
N ALA A 42 4.35 -12.22 -16.12
CA ALA A 42 5.05 -10.97 -15.81
C ALA A 42 5.51 -10.21 -17.07
N GLU A 43 6.04 -10.93 -18.06
CA GLU A 43 6.44 -10.38 -19.36
C GLU A 43 5.26 -9.72 -20.09
N LYS A 44 4.14 -10.42 -20.23
CA LYS A 44 2.95 -9.89 -20.90
C LYS A 44 2.33 -8.73 -20.15
N LEU A 45 2.33 -8.80 -18.82
CA LEU A 45 1.85 -7.70 -17.98
C LEU A 45 2.70 -6.44 -18.15
N THR A 46 4.01 -6.59 -18.30
CA THR A 46 4.94 -5.48 -18.60
C THR A 46 4.64 -4.87 -19.96
N LEU A 47 4.50 -5.70 -21.01
CA LEU A 47 4.15 -5.22 -22.36
C LEU A 47 2.82 -4.45 -22.38
N ILE A 48 1.81 -4.90 -21.63
CA ILE A 48 0.53 -4.19 -21.50
C ILE A 48 0.73 -2.85 -20.79
N ALA A 49 1.55 -2.82 -19.73
CA ALA A 49 1.84 -1.60 -18.98
C ALA A 49 2.53 -0.55 -19.86
N ASP A 50 3.55 -0.97 -20.62
CA ASP A 50 4.28 -0.13 -21.56
C ASP A 50 3.38 0.42 -22.67
N TYR A 51 2.52 -0.42 -23.25
CA TYR A 51 1.58 -0.01 -24.30
C TYR A 51 0.61 1.08 -23.83
N PHE A 52 0.16 1.02 -22.57
CA PHE A 52 -0.72 2.02 -22.00
C PHE A 52 0.01 3.16 -21.28
N ASN A 53 1.34 3.13 -21.25
CA ASN A 53 2.19 4.08 -20.52
C ASN A 53 1.77 4.22 -19.03
N VAL A 54 1.60 3.09 -18.35
CA VAL A 54 1.28 2.99 -16.93
C VAL A 54 2.25 2.03 -16.24
N SER A 55 2.30 2.02 -14.90
CA SER A 55 3.09 1.02 -14.18
C SER A 55 2.38 -0.34 -14.11
N VAL A 56 3.16 -1.41 -13.97
CA VAL A 56 2.64 -2.75 -13.67
C VAL A 56 1.82 -2.74 -12.37
N ASP A 57 2.29 -2.01 -11.36
CA ASP A 57 1.56 -1.83 -10.10
C ASP A 57 0.20 -1.17 -10.30
N TYR A 58 0.06 -0.23 -11.23
CA TYR A 58 -1.24 0.33 -11.58
C TYR A 58 -2.18 -0.75 -12.14
N LEU A 59 -1.71 -1.58 -13.09
CA LEU A 59 -2.51 -2.66 -13.65
C LEU A 59 -2.94 -3.68 -12.59
N LEU A 60 -2.07 -3.99 -11.64
CA LEU A 60 -2.35 -4.88 -10.51
C LEU A 60 -3.19 -4.23 -9.40
N GLY A 61 -3.46 -2.93 -9.49
CA GLY A 61 -4.23 -2.20 -8.48
C GLY A 61 -3.47 -1.86 -7.21
N ARG A 62 -2.14 -1.85 -7.27
CA ARG A 62 -1.25 -1.44 -6.19
C ARG A 62 -0.94 0.06 -6.17
N ALA A 63 -1.36 0.82 -7.19
CA ALA A 63 -1.19 2.27 -7.20
C ALA A 63 -1.91 2.98 -6.02
N GLU A 64 -2.96 2.37 -5.45
CA GLU A 64 -3.64 2.84 -4.23
C GLU A 64 -3.27 2.01 -2.99
N ALA A 65 -2.36 1.04 -3.14
CA ALA A 65 -1.85 0.33 -1.98
C ALA A 65 -0.94 1.27 -1.20
N LYS A 66 -1.20 1.38 0.12
CA LYS A 66 -0.31 2.09 1.03
C LYS A 66 1.13 1.58 0.83
N PRO A 67 2.14 2.46 0.75
CA PRO A 67 3.52 2.03 0.64
C PRO A 67 3.83 0.99 1.73
N VAL A 68 4.51 -0.08 1.34
CA VAL A 68 4.91 -1.17 2.25
C VAL A 68 5.81 -0.66 3.40
N ASN A 69 6.36 0.55 3.23
CA ASN A 69 7.28 1.22 4.16
C ASN A 69 6.73 2.55 4.69
N GLU A 70 5.42 2.67 4.93
CA GLU A 70 4.95 3.79 5.74
C GLU A 70 5.61 3.73 7.12
N PRO A 71 6.13 4.86 7.66
CA PRO A 71 6.59 4.90 9.03
C PRO A 71 5.49 4.39 9.96
N ILE A 72 5.88 3.53 10.91
CA ILE A 72 4.96 3.07 11.94
C ILE A 72 4.71 4.23 12.89
N ASP A 73 3.43 4.57 13.09
CA ASP A 73 3.05 5.52 14.14
C ASP A 73 3.17 4.83 15.51
N LEU A 74 4.24 5.16 16.24
CA LEU A 74 4.48 4.59 17.56
C LEU A 74 3.43 5.04 18.59
N ALA A 75 2.72 6.15 18.38
CA ALA A 75 1.64 6.55 19.28
C ALA A 75 0.42 5.62 19.12
N GLU A 76 0.03 5.31 17.88
CA GLU A 76 -1.03 4.32 17.61
C GLU A 76 -0.70 2.96 18.24
N VAL A 77 0.54 2.49 18.08
CA VAL A 77 0.98 1.22 18.66
C VAL A 77 1.05 1.29 20.20
N ALA A 78 1.57 2.39 20.76
CA ALA A 78 1.69 2.59 22.21
C ALA A 78 0.33 2.57 22.92
N ASN A 79 -0.71 3.11 22.28
CA ASN A 79 -2.06 3.12 22.81
C ASN A 79 -2.81 1.78 22.59
N SER A 80 -2.20 0.81 21.92
CA SER A 80 -2.77 -0.53 21.75
C SER A 80 -2.47 -1.45 22.93
N ASP A 81 -3.51 -2.11 23.42
CA ASP A 81 -3.42 -3.19 24.42
C ASP A 81 -3.41 -4.60 23.79
N ASP A 82 -3.48 -4.70 22.46
CA ASP A 82 -3.43 -5.97 21.75
C ASP A 82 -1.98 -6.40 21.45
N ASP A 83 -1.52 -7.45 22.11
CA ASP A 83 -0.16 -7.99 21.92
C ASP A 83 0.11 -8.48 20.48
N ALA A 84 -0.94 -8.87 19.74
CA ALA A 84 -0.82 -9.22 18.33
C ALA A 84 -0.41 -8.02 17.47
N VAL A 85 -0.83 -6.80 17.84
CA VAL A 85 -0.41 -5.56 17.17
C VAL A 85 1.08 -5.31 17.40
N TRP A 86 1.54 -5.44 18.65
CA TRP A 86 2.95 -5.28 19.02
C TRP A 86 3.85 -6.25 18.28
N SER A 87 3.52 -7.55 18.29
CA SER A 87 4.32 -8.59 17.64
C SER A 87 4.33 -8.51 16.12
N ARG A 88 3.26 -7.99 15.51
CA ARG A 88 3.18 -7.77 14.06
C ARG A 88 4.01 -6.58 13.60
N LEU A 89 4.05 -5.50 14.39
CA LEU A 89 4.57 -4.21 13.93
C LEU A 89 5.99 -3.94 14.41
N LEU A 90 6.34 -4.34 15.63
CA LEU A 90 7.60 -3.95 16.27
C LEU A 90 8.44 -5.16 16.69
N SER A 91 9.75 -5.04 16.51
CA SER A 91 10.72 -6.02 16.99
C SER A 91 12.01 -5.33 17.41
N SER A 92 12.77 -5.98 18.30
CA SER A 92 14.12 -5.55 18.67
C SER A 92 15.10 -6.65 18.29
N GLY A 93 16.03 -6.35 17.37
CA GLY A 93 16.96 -7.35 16.84
C GLY A 93 16.28 -8.56 16.17
N GLY A 94 15.09 -8.35 15.58
CA GLY A 94 14.30 -9.40 14.95
C GLY A 94 13.57 -10.33 15.93
N ARG A 95 13.50 -9.98 17.22
CA ARG A 95 12.79 -10.73 18.26
C ARG A 95 11.60 -9.92 18.79
N PRO A 96 10.56 -10.58 19.35
CA PRO A 96 9.49 -9.89 20.05
C PRO A 96 10.04 -8.97 21.14
N LEU A 97 9.42 -7.80 21.29
CA LEU A 97 9.76 -6.86 22.35
C LEU A 97 9.54 -7.48 23.72
N THR A 98 10.43 -7.20 24.66
CA THR A 98 10.18 -7.54 26.06
C THR A 98 9.12 -6.62 26.66
N GLU A 99 8.48 -7.04 27.75
CA GLU A 99 7.53 -6.18 28.47
C GLU A 99 8.14 -4.85 28.90
N LYS A 100 9.43 -4.85 29.27
CA LYS A 100 10.17 -3.62 29.61
C LYS A 100 10.28 -2.68 28.41
N ASP A 101 10.56 -3.21 27.22
CA ASP A 101 10.68 -2.39 26.00
C ASP A 101 9.32 -1.82 25.61
N LYS A 102 8.25 -2.62 25.68
CA LYS A 102 6.88 -2.16 25.44
C LYS A 102 6.50 -1.05 26.41
N MET A 103 6.79 -1.20 27.70
CA MET A 103 6.52 -0.15 28.70
C MET A 103 7.29 1.14 28.42
N ALA A 104 8.55 1.05 27.98
CA ALA A 104 9.33 2.23 27.62
C ALA A 104 8.72 2.96 26.42
N ILE A 105 8.29 2.22 25.39
CA ILE A 105 7.60 2.78 24.22
C ILE A 105 6.26 3.40 24.62
N LYS A 106 5.45 2.69 25.41
CA LYS A 106 4.18 3.23 25.96
C LYS A 106 4.42 4.53 26.74
N LEU A 107 5.44 4.60 27.58
CA LEU A 107 5.77 5.80 28.34
C LEU A 107 6.13 6.99 27.44
N LEU A 108 6.87 6.75 26.37
CA LEU A 108 7.36 7.80 25.47
C LEU A 108 6.29 8.30 24.48
N PHE A 109 5.45 7.39 23.98
CA PHE A 109 4.62 7.64 22.81
C PHE A 109 3.10 7.52 23.03
N SER A 110 2.62 7.03 24.19
CA SER A 110 1.17 7.13 24.49
C SER A 110 0.71 8.59 24.53
N ASP A 111 -0.61 8.84 24.42
CA ASP A 111 -1.30 10.14 24.27
C ASP A 111 -0.89 11.26 25.24
N LYS A 112 0.02 11.00 26.17
CA LYS A 112 0.73 12.00 26.94
C LYS A 112 1.56 12.97 26.11
N TRP A 113 2.01 12.66 24.89
CA TRP A 113 2.83 13.61 24.11
C TRP A 113 2.03 14.87 23.71
N ASP A 114 0.79 14.70 23.29
CA ASP A 114 -0.10 15.84 22.95
C ASP A 114 -0.48 16.65 24.21
N GLU A 115 -0.73 15.97 25.34
CA GLU A 115 -0.96 16.66 26.61
C GLU A 115 0.27 17.40 27.14
N ILE A 116 1.47 16.82 27.02
CA ILE A 116 2.73 17.41 27.48
C ILE A 116 3.10 18.60 26.60
N THR A 117 2.97 18.47 25.28
CA THR A 117 3.26 19.57 24.35
C THR A 117 2.27 20.72 24.47
N GLN A 118 0.98 20.43 24.70
CA GLN A 118 -0.03 21.46 24.95
C GLN A 118 0.23 22.18 26.29
N LYS A 119 0.47 21.43 27.37
CA LYS A 119 0.82 22.02 28.69
C LYS A 119 2.09 22.85 28.64
N ALA A 120 3.11 22.44 27.88
CA ALA A 120 4.33 23.22 27.71
C ALA A 120 4.09 24.55 26.99
N LYS A 121 3.26 24.56 25.93
CA LYS A 121 2.85 25.80 25.24
C LYS A 121 2.02 26.73 26.12
N ASP A 122 1.16 26.19 26.97
CA ASP A 122 0.32 26.98 27.88
C ASP A 122 1.13 27.60 29.04
N LEU A 123 2.28 27.01 29.39
CA LEU A 123 3.23 27.54 30.38
C LEU A 123 4.12 28.65 29.81
N ASP A 124 4.52 28.55 28.54
CA ASP A 124 5.37 29.54 27.84
C ASP A 124 4.61 30.84 27.49
N ASN A 125 3.28 30.75 27.34
CA ASN A 125 2.39 31.91 27.11
C ASN A 125 1.94 32.63 28.39
N LYS A 126 2.54 32.31 29.55
CA LYS A 126 2.15 32.84 30.87
C LYS A 126 3.12 33.85 31.49
N ASP A 127 4.18 34.21 30.78
CA ASP A 127 5.08 35.35 31.06
C ASP A 127 4.78 36.53 30.11
#